data_AF-A0AAW2E8E6-F1
#
_entry.id   AF-A0AAW2E8E6-F1
#
_cell.length_a   1.000
_cell.length_b   1.000
_cell.length_c   1.000
_cell.angle_alpha   90.00
_cell.angle_beta   90.00
_cell.angle_gamma   90.00
#
_symmetry.space_group_name_H-M   'P 1'
#
loop_
_entity.id
_entity.type
_entity.pdbx_description
1 polymer ?
#
loop_
_entity_poly.entity_id
_entity_poly.type
_entity_poly.pdbx_seq_one_letter_code
_entity_poly.pdbx_strand_id
1 'polypeptide(L)'
;MFICFSCKKKYCNCLQLINHIRKFCPNKHYFCGQPNCFRQYSTLRSLRKHLQRAHANHIESNDYNFSSLEEKGNDNNLIVSLPSSQQNIISTFKFLQTQISFLLSSLYANVLIPRNIVQLIVDELHNIFSIDLEEGIFVRLKEILPLDVYNELVSYVKPSDLFISSSLEDFVSDFRRLRYYKELGTFFPATEVTVGQKLQGKRTTFGQLTVPIKCTMQVVELDKVLKSFFSLPNVLKETLDYQVRLQNSESGIENIVQGSI
;
A
#
# COMPACT_ATOMS: atom_id res chain seq x y z
N MET A 1 -29.30 12.63 2.58
CA MET A 1 -28.74 12.17 3.87
C MET A 1 -28.29 10.72 3.72
N PHE A 2 -27.01 10.44 3.96
CA PHE A 2 -26.38 9.13 3.74
C PHE A 2 -26.32 8.32 5.05
N ILE A 3 -26.37 6.99 5.00
CA ILE A 3 -26.41 6.12 6.19
C ILE A 3 -25.33 5.05 6.03
N CYS A 4 -24.54 4.82 7.08
CA CYS A 4 -23.59 3.72 7.12
C CYS A 4 -24.32 2.39 7.35
N PHE A 5 -24.10 1.41 6.47
CA PHE A 5 -24.74 0.11 6.61
C PHE A 5 -24.32 -0.61 7.89
N SER A 6 -23.04 -0.51 8.28
CA SER A 6 -22.43 -1.24 9.40
C SER A 6 -22.80 -0.68 10.78
N CYS A 7 -22.80 0.64 10.95
CA CYS A 7 -23.03 1.27 12.25
C CYS A 7 -24.31 2.12 12.32
N LYS A 8 -25.09 2.18 11.24
CA LYS A 8 -26.33 2.94 11.09
C LYS A 8 -26.23 4.45 11.36
N LYS A 9 -25.01 5.00 11.49
CA LYS A 9 -24.78 6.45 11.63
C LYS A 9 -25.14 7.20 10.33
N LYS A 10 -25.73 8.38 10.49
CA LYS A 10 -26.20 9.26 9.41
C LYS A 10 -25.14 10.33 9.11
N TYR A 11 -25.03 10.70 7.84
CA TYR A 11 -24.07 11.68 7.32
C TYR A 11 -24.74 12.63 6.34
N CYS A 12 -24.30 13.88 6.33
CA CYS A 12 -24.91 14.92 5.50
C CYS A 12 -24.54 14.76 4.03
N ASN A 13 -23.32 14.29 3.73
CA ASN A 13 -22.85 14.07 2.37
C ASN A 13 -22.13 12.71 2.19
N CYS A 14 -21.96 12.30 0.93
CA CYS A 14 -21.36 11.01 0.60
C CYS A 14 -19.87 10.94 1.01
N LEU A 15 -19.16 12.07 1.02
CA LEU A 15 -17.74 12.12 1.38
C LEU A 15 -17.52 11.80 2.87
N GLN A 16 -18.35 12.39 3.75
CA GLN A 16 -18.33 12.09 5.19
C GLN A 16 -18.64 10.62 5.45
N LEU A 17 -19.62 10.04 4.77
CA LEU A 17 -19.90 8.61 4.87
C LEU A 17 -18.71 7.75 4.42
N ILE A 18 -18.10 8.06 3.28
CA ILE A 18 -16.96 7.29 2.75
C ILE A 18 -15.74 7.39 3.66
N ASN A 19 -15.44 8.59 4.20
CA ASN A 19 -14.35 8.79 5.15
C ASN A 19 -14.61 8.02 6.45
N HIS A 20 -15.85 8.02 6.93
CA HIS A 20 -16.23 7.22 8.09
C HIS A 20 -16.05 5.72 7.84
N ILE A 21 -16.56 5.18 6.72
CA ILE A 21 -16.41 3.76 6.40
C ILE A 21 -14.93 3.37 6.33
N ARG A 22 -14.10 4.21 5.70
CA ARG A 22 -12.65 3.97 5.59
C ARG A 22 -11.96 3.88 6.96
N LYS A 23 -12.33 4.74 7.90
CA LYS A 23 -11.66 4.83 9.22
C LYS A 23 -12.22 3.87 10.26
N PHE A 24 -13.54 3.67 10.26
CA PHE A 24 -14.24 3.03 11.38
C PHE A 24 -14.99 1.75 11.00
N CYS A 25 -15.21 1.49 9.70
CA CYS A 25 -15.93 0.30 9.23
C CYS A 25 -15.28 -0.31 7.97
N PRO A 26 -13.99 -0.69 8.01
CA PRO A 26 -13.34 -1.32 6.87
C PRO A 26 -13.94 -2.71 6.64
N ASN A 27 -14.75 -2.86 5.59
CA ASN A 27 -15.32 -4.13 5.18
C ASN A 27 -14.74 -4.54 3.82
N LYS A 28 -14.59 -5.85 3.59
CA LYS A 28 -14.16 -6.43 2.31
C LYS A 28 -15.13 -6.09 1.16
N HIS A 29 -16.40 -5.86 1.48
CA HIS A 29 -17.45 -5.40 0.56
C HIS A 29 -18.22 -4.22 1.17
N TYR A 30 -18.58 -3.26 0.33
CA TYR A 30 -19.23 -2.01 0.73
C TYR A 30 -20.70 -2.00 0.32
N PHE A 31 -21.59 -1.89 1.30
CA PHE A 31 -23.04 -1.89 1.08
C PHE A 31 -23.61 -0.47 1.09
N CYS A 32 -24.60 -0.22 0.24
CA CYS A 32 -25.40 0.99 0.35
C CYS A 32 -26.29 0.89 1.60
N GLY A 33 -26.18 1.85 2.52
CA GLY A 33 -27.01 1.89 3.73
C GLY A 33 -28.33 2.66 3.56
N GLN A 34 -28.67 3.10 2.35
CA GLN A 34 -29.90 3.83 2.09
C GLN A 34 -31.13 2.91 2.15
N PRO A 35 -32.26 3.40 2.67
CA PRO A 35 -33.51 2.63 2.65
C PRO A 35 -33.87 2.29 1.20
N ASN A 36 -34.28 1.04 0.97
CA ASN A 36 -34.60 0.48 -0.35
C ASN A 36 -33.42 0.39 -1.35
N CYS A 37 -32.16 0.46 -0.89
CA CYS A 37 -31.00 0.17 -1.73
C CYS A 37 -30.11 -0.90 -1.10
N PHE A 38 -30.11 -2.10 -1.72
CA PHE A 38 -29.36 -3.27 -1.23
C PHE A 38 -28.11 -3.56 -2.08
N ARG A 39 -27.57 -2.55 -2.78
CA ARG A 39 -26.43 -2.75 -3.68
C ARG A 39 -25.11 -2.89 -2.91
N GLN A 40 -24.28 -3.82 -3.37
CA GLN A 40 -22.93 -4.07 -2.85
C GLN A 40 -21.86 -3.69 -3.87
N TYR A 41 -20.69 -3.31 -3.37
CA TYR A 41 -19.55 -2.87 -4.16
C TYR A 41 -18.25 -3.44 -3.62
N SER A 42 -17.36 -3.88 -4.51
CA SER A 42 -16.01 -4.34 -4.15
C SER A 42 -15.06 -3.20 -3.79
N THR A 43 -15.39 -1.95 -4.15
CA THR A 43 -14.55 -0.78 -3.86
C THR A 43 -15.35 0.43 -3.37
N LEU A 44 -14.71 1.25 -2.52
CA LEU A 44 -15.27 2.54 -2.06
C LEU A 44 -15.51 3.52 -3.22
N ARG A 45 -14.70 3.45 -4.29
CA ARG A 45 -14.87 4.31 -5.47
C ARG A 45 -16.18 3.99 -6.19
N SER A 46 -16.50 2.71 -6.34
CA SER A 46 -17.76 2.27 -6.94
C SER A 46 -18.96 2.61 -6.07
N LEU A 47 -18.86 2.42 -4.75
CA LEU A 47 -19.90 2.86 -3.81
C LEU A 47 -20.11 4.37 -3.88
N ARG A 48 -19.04 5.17 -3.88
CA ARG A 48 -19.14 6.64 -3.98
C ARG A 48 -19.84 7.07 -5.26
N LYS A 49 -19.46 6.51 -6.42
CA LYS A 49 -20.12 6.81 -7.70
C LYS A 49 -21.61 6.46 -7.66
N HIS A 50 -21.96 5.34 -7.05
CA HIS A 50 -23.36 4.95 -6.88
C HIS A 50 -24.13 5.92 -5.97
N LEU A 51 -23.60 6.23 -4.79
CA LEU A 51 -24.23 7.17 -3.86
C LEU A 51 -24.43 8.55 -4.49
N GLN A 52 -23.48 8.99 -5.31
CA GLN A 52 -23.57 10.26 -6.04
C GLN A 52 -24.58 10.23 -7.20
N ARG A 53 -24.81 9.09 -7.86
CA ARG A 53 -25.71 9.01 -9.02
C ARG A 53 -27.13 8.61 -8.67
N ALA A 54 -27.30 7.75 -7.68
CA ALA A 54 -28.59 7.16 -7.33
C ALA A 54 -29.22 7.79 -6.08
N HIS A 55 -28.43 8.48 -5.26
CA HIS A 55 -28.86 8.98 -3.95
C HIS A 55 -28.43 10.43 -3.66
N ALA A 56 -27.84 11.13 -4.64
CA ALA A 56 -27.59 12.55 -4.51
C ALA A 56 -28.86 13.31 -4.92
N ASN A 57 -29.60 13.78 -3.91
CA ASN A 57 -30.40 14.97 -4.11
C ASN A 57 -29.44 16.16 -4.01
N HIS A 58 -29.43 17.01 -5.05
CA HIS A 58 -28.55 18.16 -5.22
C HIS A 58 -28.31 18.94 -3.92
N ILE A 59 -27.05 19.31 -3.69
CA ILE A 59 -26.57 20.68 -3.42
C ILE A 59 -25.06 20.62 -3.67
N GLU A 60 -24.63 21.35 -4.69
CA GLU A 60 -23.24 21.69 -4.94
C GLU A 60 -22.74 22.68 -3.88
N SER A 61 -21.41 22.77 -3.76
CA SER A 61 -20.64 23.87 -3.18
C SER A 61 -20.96 24.29 -1.75
N ASN A 62 -20.10 23.93 -0.82
CA ASN A 62 -19.13 24.87 -0.25
C ASN A 62 -18.32 24.22 0.88
N ASP A 63 -17.13 24.78 1.04
CA ASP A 63 -16.25 24.83 2.22
C ASP A 63 -16.74 24.13 3.49
N TYR A 64 -15.83 23.47 4.20
CA TYR A 64 -15.51 23.83 5.60
C TYR A 64 -14.49 22.86 6.20
N ASN A 65 -13.52 23.50 6.84
CA ASN A 65 -12.78 23.14 8.05
C ASN A 65 -13.22 21.84 8.76
N PHE A 66 -12.22 21.02 9.08
CA PHE A 66 -12.36 19.93 10.04
C PHE A 66 -11.76 20.37 11.38
N SER A 67 -12.63 20.82 12.29
CA SER A 67 -12.34 20.86 13.71
C SER A 67 -12.31 19.44 14.27
N SER A 68 -11.24 19.16 15.01
CA SER A 68 -10.96 17.97 15.79
C SER A 68 -11.96 17.78 16.93
N LEU A 69 -12.44 16.55 17.10
CA LEU A 69 -13.01 16.08 18.36
C LEU A 69 -12.05 15.02 18.93
N GLU A 70 -11.62 15.32 20.14
CA GLU A 70 -10.76 14.54 21.02
C GLU A 70 -11.44 13.25 21.45
N GLU A 71 -10.68 12.15 21.57
CA GLU A 71 -10.99 11.09 22.53
C GLU A 71 -9.72 10.71 23.29
N LYS A 72 -9.88 10.74 24.62
CA LYS A 72 -8.91 10.40 25.65
C LYS A 72 -8.66 8.89 25.66
N GLY A 73 -7.39 8.51 25.71
CA GLY A 73 -6.94 7.15 26.02
C GLY A 73 -5.58 7.24 26.69
N ASN A 74 -5.61 7.14 28.01
CA ASN A 74 -4.48 7.23 28.94
C ASN A 74 -3.67 5.92 28.88
N ASP A 75 -2.37 5.98 28.63
CA ASP A 75 -1.40 5.03 29.21
C ASP A 75 0.00 5.66 29.22
N ASN A 76 0.52 5.78 30.43
CA ASN A 76 1.74 6.48 30.77
C ASN A 76 2.98 5.57 30.65
N ASN A 77 4.07 6.23 30.25
CA ASN A 77 5.48 5.96 30.56
C ASN A 77 6.23 4.91 29.73
N LEU A 78 7.06 5.42 28.81
CA LEU A 78 8.51 5.51 29.01
C LEU A 78 9.08 6.62 28.11
N ILE A 79 9.44 7.74 28.74
CA ILE A 79 10.09 8.89 28.10
C ILE A 79 11.60 8.64 28.09
N VAL A 80 12.20 8.59 26.89
CA VAL A 80 13.57 9.06 26.66
C VAL A 80 13.45 10.27 25.74
N SER A 81 13.89 11.40 26.26
CA SER A 81 13.68 12.75 25.76
C SER A 81 14.55 13.12 24.56
N LEU A 82 13.92 13.55 23.47
CA LEU A 82 14.47 14.42 22.41
C LEU A 82 13.33 15.31 21.86
N PRO A 83 13.59 16.55 21.40
CA PRO A 83 12.59 17.61 21.32
C PRO A 83 11.49 17.35 20.27
N SER A 84 10.28 17.71 20.67
CA SER A 84 8.96 17.27 20.18
C SER A 84 8.49 17.84 18.83
N SER A 85 9.37 18.47 18.04
CA SER A 85 9.03 18.96 16.69
C SER A 85 9.42 17.99 15.57
N GLN A 86 10.35 17.05 15.81
CA GLN A 86 10.82 16.12 14.77
C GLN A 86 10.01 14.81 14.67
N GLN A 87 9.31 14.40 15.73
CA GLN A 87 8.58 13.12 15.74
C GLN A 87 7.38 13.12 14.78
N ASN A 88 6.69 14.25 14.62
CA ASN A 88 5.55 14.36 13.70
C ASN A 88 5.98 14.33 12.23
N ILE A 89 7.12 14.94 11.90
CA ILE A 89 7.63 15.02 10.52
C ILE A 89 8.16 13.65 10.03
N ILE A 90 8.88 12.93 10.90
CA ILE A 90 9.33 11.55 10.62
C ILE A 90 8.12 10.63 10.37
N SER A 91 7.00 10.87 11.06
CA SER A 91 5.79 10.08 10.88
C SER A 91 5.13 10.29 9.50
N THR A 92 5.16 11.51 8.96
CA THR A 92 4.55 11.83 7.65
C THR A 92 5.37 11.29 6.48
N PHE A 93 6.70 11.36 6.53
CA PHE A 93 7.55 10.78 5.48
C PHE A 93 7.45 9.26 5.47
N LYS A 94 7.49 8.63 6.64
CA LYS A 94 7.29 7.19 6.78
C LYS A 94 5.91 6.75 6.27
N PHE A 95 4.88 7.58 6.49
CA PHE A 95 3.56 7.33 5.93
C PHE A 95 3.56 7.35 4.40
N LEU A 96 4.15 8.38 3.78
CA LEU A 96 4.25 8.48 2.31
C LEU A 96 5.02 7.28 1.72
N GLN A 97 6.16 6.94 2.30
CA GLN A 97 6.97 5.79 1.91
C GLN A 97 6.16 4.47 1.99
N THR A 98 5.36 4.33 3.05
CA THR A 98 4.48 3.17 3.23
C THR A 98 3.39 3.12 2.15
N GLN A 99 2.78 4.25 1.79
CA GLN A 99 1.78 4.29 0.72
C GLN A 99 2.37 3.95 -0.65
N ILE A 100 3.58 4.44 -0.94
CA ILE A 100 4.31 4.11 -2.17
C ILE A 100 4.63 2.62 -2.22
N SER A 101 5.12 2.04 -1.12
CA SER A 101 5.33 0.59 -0.97
C SER A 101 4.05 -0.22 -1.24
N PHE A 102 2.90 0.19 -0.69
CA PHE A 102 1.62 -0.49 -0.97
C PHE A 102 1.21 -0.40 -2.44
N LEU A 103 1.40 0.76 -3.07
CA LEU A 103 1.16 0.91 -4.51
C LEU A 103 2.05 -0.03 -5.31
N LEU A 104 3.36 -0.02 -5.07
CA LEU A 104 4.32 -0.82 -5.83
C LEU A 104 4.10 -2.32 -5.64
N SER A 105 3.87 -2.77 -4.41
CA SER A 105 3.55 -4.19 -4.14
C SER A 105 2.27 -4.63 -4.87
N SER A 106 1.25 -3.78 -4.98
CA SER A 106 0.04 -4.07 -5.76
C SER A 106 0.32 -4.21 -7.26
N LEU A 107 1.29 -3.46 -7.79
CA LEU A 107 1.70 -3.58 -9.20
C LEU A 107 2.47 -4.87 -9.44
N TYR A 108 3.41 -5.23 -8.54
CA TYR A 108 4.16 -6.49 -8.63
C TYR A 108 3.29 -7.73 -8.47
N ALA A 109 2.18 -7.64 -7.73
CA ALA A 109 1.22 -8.74 -7.59
C ALA A 109 0.43 -9.03 -8.88
N ASN A 110 0.41 -8.08 -9.83
CA ASN A 110 -0.31 -8.24 -11.08
C ASN A 110 0.60 -8.81 -12.19
N VAL A 111 0.35 -10.07 -12.56
CA VAL A 111 1.11 -10.79 -13.61
C VAL A 111 1.03 -10.11 -14.98
N LEU A 112 -0.03 -9.35 -15.24
CA LEU A 112 -0.22 -8.62 -16.51
C LEU A 112 0.61 -7.34 -16.60
N ILE A 113 1.29 -6.92 -15.53
CA ILE A 113 2.11 -5.71 -15.50
C ILE A 113 3.59 -6.11 -15.53
N PRO A 114 4.27 -5.95 -16.68
CA PRO A 114 5.70 -6.20 -16.78
C PRO A 114 6.53 -5.26 -15.89
N ARG A 115 7.71 -5.72 -15.44
CA ARG A 115 8.59 -4.95 -14.54
C ARG A 115 9.07 -3.62 -15.13
N ASN A 116 9.28 -3.55 -16.44
CA ASN A 116 9.65 -2.30 -17.11
C ASN A 116 8.52 -1.25 -17.04
N ILE A 117 7.25 -1.67 -17.02
CA ILE A 117 6.13 -0.76 -16.80
C ILE A 117 6.10 -0.27 -15.35
N VAL A 118 6.40 -1.13 -14.38
CA VAL A 118 6.55 -0.71 -12.97
C VAL A 118 7.70 0.30 -12.81
N GLN A 119 8.79 0.13 -13.54
CA GLN A 119 9.87 1.12 -13.57
C GLN A 119 9.39 2.45 -14.12
N LEU A 120 8.69 2.46 -15.27
CA LEU A 120 8.13 3.69 -15.85
C LEU A 120 7.23 4.42 -14.84
N ILE A 121 6.36 3.70 -14.12
CA ILE A 121 5.51 4.31 -13.09
C ILE A 121 6.34 4.96 -11.97
N VAL A 122 7.43 4.32 -11.55
CA VAL A 122 8.33 4.90 -10.53
C VAL A 122 9.04 6.12 -11.05
N ASP A 123 9.51 6.10 -12.30
CA ASP A 123 10.19 7.23 -12.91
C ASP A 123 9.24 8.44 -12.99
N GLU A 124 7.98 8.22 -13.39
CA GLU A 124 6.94 9.26 -13.40
C GLU A 124 6.60 9.76 -11.98
N LEU A 125 6.53 8.88 -10.99
CA LEU A 125 6.35 9.30 -9.59
C LEU A 125 7.53 10.15 -9.12
N HIS A 126 8.76 9.79 -9.48
CA HIS A 126 9.95 10.57 -9.16
C HIS A 126 9.92 11.94 -9.82
N ASN A 127 9.44 12.05 -11.07
CA ASN A 127 9.26 13.33 -11.74
C ASN A 127 8.21 14.19 -11.02
N ILE A 128 7.06 13.62 -10.64
CA ILE A 128 6.02 14.34 -9.91
C ILE A 128 6.53 14.84 -8.54
N PHE A 129 7.30 14.02 -7.83
CA PHE A 129 7.84 14.41 -6.53
C PHE A 129 9.12 15.24 -6.62
N SER A 130 9.77 15.29 -7.79
CA SER A 130 10.84 16.24 -8.05
C SER A 130 10.27 17.66 -8.12
N ILE A 131 11.14 18.63 -7.84
CA ILE A 131 11.05 20.11 -7.94
C ILE A 131 9.63 20.72 -8.10
N ASP A 132 8.85 20.33 -9.11
CA ASP A 132 7.47 20.76 -9.38
C ASP A 132 6.51 20.70 -8.18
N LEU A 133 6.54 19.63 -7.37
CA LEU A 133 5.65 19.53 -6.21
C LEU A 133 6.14 20.40 -5.04
N GLU A 134 7.46 20.41 -4.79
CA GLU A 134 8.06 21.20 -3.72
C GLU A 134 7.86 22.70 -4.00
N GLU A 135 8.12 23.15 -5.22
CA GLU A 135 7.83 24.52 -5.66
C GLU A 135 6.33 24.82 -5.67
N GLY A 136 5.51 23.87 -6.14
CA GLY A 136 4.05 24.02 -6.15
C GLY A 136 3.46 24.22 -4.75
N ILE A 137 3.99 23.55 -3.73
CA ILE A 137 3.59 23.76 -2.33
C ILE A 137 3.91 25.20 -1.90
N PHE A 138 5.11 25.70 -2.20
CA PHE A 138 5.50 27.08 -1.84
C PHE A 138 4.68 28.14 -2.57
N VAL A 139 4.35 27.92 -3.85
CA VAL A 139 3.42 28.80 -4.59
C VAL A 139 2.06 28.85 -3.91
N ARG A 140 1.51 27.70 -3.51
CA ARG A 140 0.23 27.64 -2.78
C ARG A 140 0.31 28.28 -1.39
N LEU A 141 1.42 28.10 -0.68
CA LEU A 141 1.63 28.75 0.62
C LEU A 141 1.62 30.28 0.46
N LYS A 142 2.23 30.82 -0.60
CA LYS A 142 2.21 32.25 -0.91
C LYS A 142 0.79 32.80 -1.15
N GLU A 143 -0.11 32.00 -1.72
CA GLU A 143 -1.50 32.39 -1.97
C GLU A 143 -2.36 32.38 -0.70
N ILE A 144 -2.02 31.54 0.27
CA ILE A 144 -2.82 31.32 1.49
C ILE A 144 -2.32 32.18 2.66
N LEU A 145 -1.01 32.41 2.75
CA LEU A 145 -0.40 33.12 3.87
C LEU A 145 -0.29 34.63 3.60
N PRO A 146 -0.44 35.47 4.63
CA PRO A 146 -0.06 36.88 4.56
C PRO A 146 1.41 37.04 4.15
N LEU A 147 1.71 38.06 3.35
CA LEU A 147 3.02 38.24 2.72
C LEU A 147 4.18 38.27 3.73
N ASP A 148 3.94 38.86 4.89
CA ASP A 148 4.94 39.00 5.96
C ASP A 148 5.34 37.64 6.54
N VAL A 149 4.33 36.78 6.77
CA VAL A 149 4.52 35.42 7.29
C VAL A 149 5.17 34.51 6.24
N TYR A 150 4.81 34.68 4.97
CA TYR A 150 5.44 33.93 3.88
C TYR A 150 6.94 34.26 3.74
N ASN A 151 7.30 35.54 3.79
CA ASN A 151 8.70 35.97 3.69
C ASN A 151 9.54 35.47 4.86
N GLU A 152 8.96 35.47 6.07
CA GLU A 152 9.58 34.86 7.24
C GLU A 152 9.79 33.35 7.03
N LEU A 153 8.76 32.62 6.56
CA LEU A 153 8.85 31.18 6.32
C LEU A 153 9.91 30.79 5.28
N VAL A 154 9.98 31.51 4.15
CA VAL A 154 10.98 31.25 3.09
C VAL A 154 12.41 31.55 3.55
N SER A 155 12.58 32.41 4.57
CA SER A 155 13.90 32.65 5.17
C SER A 155 14.42 31.45 5.97
N TYR A 156 13.52 30.62 6.50
CA TYR A 156 13.85 29.46 7.33
C TYR A 156 13.80 28.13 6.59
N VAL A 157 12.92 28.00 5.59
CA VAL A 157 12.69 26.74 4.88
C VAL A 157 12.67 27.00 3.38
N LYS A 158 13.55 26.32 2.66
CA LYS A 158 13.54 26.30 1.20
C LYS A 158 12.70 25.13 0.67
N PRO A 159 12.19 25.20 -0.56
CA PRO A 159 11.50 24.08 -1.20
C PRO A 159 12.28 22.76 -1.15
N SER A 160 13.60 22.83 -1.38
CA SER A 160 14.52 21.68 -1.31
C SER A 160 14.60 21.03 0.06
N ASP A 161 14.24 21.75 1.13
CA ASP A 161 14.30 21.26 2.51
C ASP A 161 13.07 20.41 2.86
N LEU A 162 12.11 20.27 1.94
CA LEU A 162 10.95 19.38 2.10
C LEU A 162 11.31 17.91 1.88
N PHE A 163 12.45 17.60 1.25
CA PHE A 163 12.97 16.24 1.04
C PHE A 163 11.92 15.22 0.56
N ILE A 164 10.91 15.63 -0.22
CA ILE A 164 9.80 14.73 -0.59
C ILE A 164 10.33 13.65 -1.54
N SER A 165 11.19 14.05 -2.47
CA SER A 165 11.92 13.17 -3.38
C SER A 165 12.75 12.09 -2.66
N SER A 166 13.30 12.39 -1.47
CA SER A 166 14.07 11.41 -0.68
C SER A 166 13.23 10.20 -0.26
N SER A 167 11.91 10.35 -0.15
CA SER A 167 11.00 9.24 0.21
C SER A 167 10.93 8.16 -0.87
N LEU A 168 11.43 8.44 -2.08
CA LEU A 168 11.52 7.50 -3.18
C LEU A 168 12.87 6.82 -3.33
N GLU A 169 13.88 7.19 -2.55
CA GLU A 169 15.26 6.75 -2.79
C GLU A 169 15.42 5.22 -2.75
N ASP A 170 14.67 4.56 -1.85
CA ASP A 170 14.58 3.10 -1.73
C ASP A 170 13.83 2.43 -2.89
N PHE A 171 13.10 3.19 -3.69
CA PHE A 171 12.24 2.67 -4.75
C PHE A 171 12.73 2.95 -6.18
N VAL A 172 13.81 3.72 -6.34
CA VAL A 172 14.33 4.19 -7.65
C VAL A 172 14.57 3.04 -8.64
N SER A 173 15.09 1.91 -8.19
CA SER A 173 15.39 0.78 -9.07
C SER A 173 14.76 -0.52 -8.59
N ASP A 174 14.57 -1.47 -9.52
CA ASP A 174 14.07 -2.82 -9.20
C ASP A 174 14.89 -3.47 -8.08
N PHE A 175 16.21 -3.32 -8.13
CA PHE A 175 17.11 -3.83 -7.09
C PHE A 175 16.84 -3.21 -5.72
N ARG A 176 16.71 -1.88 -5.64
CA ARG A 176 16.44 -1.19 -4.37
C ARG A 176 15.05 -1.54 -3.82
N ARG A 177 14.03 -1.63 -4.68
CA ARG A 177 12.68 -2.06 -4.31
C ARG A 177 12.68 -3.47 -3.70
N LEU A 178 13.31 -4.42 -4.37
CA LEU A 178 13.40 -5.79 -3.87
C LEU A 178 14.22 -5.89 -2.58
N ARG A 179 15.28 -5.08 -2.44
CA ARG A 179 16.05 -4.97 -1.21
C ARG A 179 15.19 -4.44 -0.06
N TYR A 180 14.45 -3.36 -0.30
CA TYR A 180 13.52 -2.78 0.68
C TYR A 180 12.50 -3.82 1.17
N TYR A 181 11.86 -4.57 0.27
CA TYR A 181 10.93 -5.62 0.66
C TYR A 181 11.60 -6.81 1.37
N LYS A 182 12.85 -7.11 1.04
CA LYS A 182 13.63 -8.14 1.75
C LYS A 182 13.92 -7.71 3.18
N GLU A 183 14.30 -6.45 3.39
CA GLU A 183 14.55 -5.86 4.71
C GLU A 183 13.27 -5.76 5.54
N LEU A 184 12.12 -5.49 4.90
CA LEU A 184 10.80 -5.58 5.52
C LEU A 184 10.32 -7.00 5.82
N GLY A 185 10.97 -8.04 5.27
CA GLY A 185 10.54 -9.43 5.42
C GLY A 185 9.28 -9.81 4.61
N THR A 186 8.91 -9.00 3.62
CA THR A 186 7.75 -9.23 2.74
C THR A 186 8.12 -9.83 1.40
N PHE A 187 9.42 -9.89 1.07
CA PHE A 187 9.94 -10.52 -0.14
C PHE A 187 10.96 -11.61 0.18
N PHE A 188 10.71 -12.80 -0.39
CA PHE A 188 11.55 -13.99 -0.25
C PHE A 188 12.16 -14.32 -1.61
N PRO A 189 13.44 -13.98 -1.86
CA PRO A 189 14.08 -14.28 -3.13
C PRO A 189 14.27 -15.79 -3.28
N ALA A 190 14.19 -16.27 -4.52
CA ALA A 190 14.58 -17.64 -4.81
C ALA A 190 16.10 -17.79 -4.67
N THR A 191 16.53 -18.85 -3.99
CA THR A 191 17.94 -19.22 -3.84
C THR A 191 18.33 -20.24 -4.90
N GLU A 192 19.51 -20.06 -5.49
CA GLU A 192 20.05 -21.01 -6.45
C GLU A 192 20.66 -22.21 -5.72
N VAL A 193 20.21 -23.42 -6.08
CA VAL A 193 20.70 -24.68 -5.53
C VAL A 193 21.24 -25.54 -6.67
N THR A 194 22.43 -26.13 -6.47
CA THR A 194 23.00 -27.08 -7.44
C THR A 194 22.31 -28.44 -7.29
N VAL A 195 21.70 -28.92 -8.37
CA VAL A 195 20.94 -30.18 -8.41
C VAL A 195 21.78 -31.32 -8.98
N GLY A 196 22.78 -30.98 -9.80
CA GLY A 196 23.64 -31.97 -10.43
C GLY A 196 24.68 -31.32 -11.33
N GLN A 197 25.27 -32.10 -12.21
CA GLN A 197 26.25 -31.66 -13.18
C GLN A 197 25.99 -32.32 -14.53
N LYS A 198 26.21 -31.58 -15.62
CA LYS A 198 26.22 -32.12 -16.98
C LYS A 198 27.55 -31.84 -17.65
N LEU A 199 27.97 -32.75 -18.53
CA LEU A 199 29.14 -32.55 -19.37
C LEU A 199 28.75 -31.71 -20.58
N GLN A 200 29.49 -30.63 -20.84
CA GLN A 200 29.31 -29.80 -22.03
C GLN A 200 30.64 -29.65 -22.77
N GLY A 201 30.61 -29.88 -24.08
CA GLY A 201 31.76 -29.60 -24.94
C GLY A 201 31.98 -28.10 -25.05
N LYS A 202 33.15 -27.63 -24.60
CA LYS A 202 33.65 -26.28 -24.89
C LYS A 202 34.73 -26.39 -25.96
N ARG A 203 34.59 -25.58 -27.00
CA ARG A 203 35.65 -25.37 -27.98
C ARG A 203 36.73 -24.51 -27.32
N THR A 204 37.95 -25.02 -27.27
CA THR A 204 39.14 -24.28 -26.87
C THR A 204 40.07 -24.13 -28.07
N THR A 205 41.11 -23.30 -27.94
CA THR A 205 42.12 -23.08 -28.99
C THR A 205 42.87 -24.35 -29.40
N PHE A 206 42.87 -25.38 -28.55
CA PHE A 206 43.59 -26.65 -28.76
C PHE A 206 42.68 -27.84 -29.09
N GLY A 207 41.36 -27.64 -29.24
CA GLY A 207 40.42 -28.71 -29.57
C GLY A 207 39.07 -28.61 -28.85
N GLN A 208 38.38 -29.74 -28.73
CA GLN A 208 37.10 -29.82 -28.04
C GLN A 208 37.32 -30.45 -26.66
N LEU A 209 37.13 -29.67 -25.59
CA LEU A 209 37.28 -30.13 -24.21
C LEU A 209 35.90 -30.33 -23.58
N THR A 210 35.68 -31.46 -22.93
CA THR A 210 34.45 -31.71 -22.18
C THR A 210 34.62 -31.23 -20.75
N VAL A 211 33.81 -30.25 -20.33
CA VAL A 211 33.90 -29.66 -18.98
C VAL A 211 32.59 -29.92 -18.23
N PRO A 212 32.64 -30.34 -16.95
CA PRO A 212 31.45 -30.44 -16.12
C PRO A 212 30.90 -29.05 -15.80
N ILE A 213 29.60 -28.87 -16.01
CA ILE A 213 28.85 -27.65 -15.71
C ILE A 213 27.78 -27.98 -14.69
N LYS A 214 27.67 -27.15 -13.66
CA LYS A 214 26.65 -27.27 -12.62
C LYS A 214 25.26 -27.04 -13.22
N CYS A 215 24.36 -27.98 -12.99
CA CYS A 215 22.93 -27.82 -13.22
C CYS A 215 22.33 -27.23 -11.95
N THR A 216 21.70 -26.06 -12.05
CA THR A 216 21.12 -25.35 -10.92
C THR A 216 19.60 -25.23 -11.07
N MET A 217 18.91 -25.12 -9.94
CA MET A 217 17.49 -24.76 -9.88
C MET A 217 17.30 -23.60 -8.91
N GLN A 218 16.19 -22.88 -9.04
CA GLN A 218 15.80 -21.85 -8.09
C GLN A 218 14.74 -22.40 -7.14
N VAL A 219 15.00 -22.27 -5.84
CA VAL A 219 14.11 -22.74 -4.76
C VAL A 219 13.71 -21.57 -3.88
N VAL A 220 12.43 -21.47 -3.55
CA VAL A 220 11.94 -20.53 -2.53
C VAL A 220 11.68 -21.32 -1.25
N GLU A 221 12.22 -20.84 -0.13
CA GLU A 221 12.08 -21.47 1.19
C GLU A 221 10.63 -21.30 1.70
N LEU A 222 9.79 -22.28 1.41
CA LEU A 222 8.36 -22.27 1.74
C LEU A 222 8.10 -22.14 3.23
N ASP A 223 8.95 -22.70 4.09
CA ASP A 223 8.85 -22.57 5.55
C ASP A 223 8.91 -21.09 5.99
N LYS A 224 9.84 -20.31 5.42
CA LYS A 224 9.96 -18.88 5.72
C LYS A 224 8.77 -18.09 5.17
N VAL A 225 8.32 -18.40 3.96
CA VAL A 225 7.15 -17.77 3.34
C VAL A 225 5.89 -18.03 4.18
N LEU A 226 5.62 -19.29 4.51
CA LEU A 226 4.46 -19.69 5.30
C LEU A 226 4.51 -19.11 6.71
N LYS A 227 5.69 -19.12 7.35
CA LYS A 227 5.86 -18.49 8.66
C LYS A 227 5.53 -17.01 8.62
N SER A 228 6.01 -16.28 7.61
CA SER A 228 5.69 -14.85 7.44
C SER A 228 4.20 -14.63 7.17
N PHE A 229 3.61 -15.44 6.27
CA PHE A 229 2.19 -15.38 5.94
C PHE A 229 1.28 -15.62 7.16
N PHE A 230 1.53 -16.67 7.94
CA PHE A 230 0.73 -16.97 9.14
C PHE A 230 1.02 -16.04 10.32
N SER A 231 2.13 -15.30 10.30
CA SER A 231 2.41 -14.24 11.28
C SER A 231 1.59 -12.97 11.03
N LEU A 232 0.91 -12.85 9.88
CA LEU A 232 0.03 -11.73 9.60
C LEU A 232 -1.18 -11.73 10.56
N PRO A 233 -1.67 -10.54 10.97
CA PRO A 233 -2.81 -10.45 11.88
C PRO A 233 -4.02 -11.23 11.38
N ASN A 234 -4.58 -12.07 12.25
CA ASN A 234 -5.76 -12.91 12.03
C ASN A 234 -5.64 -14.01 10.97
N VAL A 235 -4.57 -14.08 10.17
CA VAL A 235 -4.46 -15.06 9.07
C VAL A 235 -4.41 -16.50 9.58
N LEU A 236 -3.58 -16.78 10.59
CA LEU A 236 -3.51 -18.12 11.19
C LEU A 236 -4.85 -18.53 11.80
N LYS A 237 -5.47 -17.62 12.56
CA LYS A 237 -6.77 -17.88 13.21
C LYS A 237 -7.84 -18.19 12.17
N GLU A 238 -8.00 -17.34 11.16
CA GLU A 238 -8.99 -17.54 10.10
C GLU A 238 -8.75 -18.86 9.35
N THR A 239 -7.48 -19.24 9.13
CA THR A 239 -7.13 -20.50 8.48
C THR A 239 -7.50 -21.71 9.33
N LEU A 240 -7.25 -21.68 10.63
CA LEU A 240 -7.62 -22.76 11.55
C LEU A 240 -9.15 -22.86 11.71
N ASP A 241 -9.84 -21.74 11.85
CA ASP A 241 -11.30 -21.67 11.91
C ASP A 241 -11.92 -22.27 10.62
N TYR A 242 -11.30 -21.97 9.47
CA TYR A 242 -11.69 -22.54 8.18
C TYR A 242 -11.49 -24.07 8.13
N GLN A 243 -10.38 -24.58 8.65
CA GLN A 243 -10.10 -26.02 8.70
C GLN A 243 -11.11 -26.76 9.59
N VAL A 244 -11.45 -26.21 10.76
CA VAL A 244 -12.48 -26.80 11.64
C VAL A 244 -13.83 -26.84 10.94
N ARG A 245 -14.19 -25.77 10.23
CA ARG A 245 -15.43 -25.72 9.44
C ARG A 245 -15.47 -26.79 8.36
N LEU A 246 -14.36 -27.04 7.66
CA LEU A 246 -14.26 -28.09 6.65
C LEU A 246 -14.36 -29.50 7.23
N GLN A 247 -13.82 -29.75 8.42
CA GLN A 247 -13.92 -31.05 9.08
C GLN A 247 -15.36 -31.37 9.50
N ASN A 248 -16.15 -30.34 9.79
CA ASN A 248 -17.53 -30.47 10.24
C ASN A 248 -18.56 -30.42 9.10
N SER A 249 -18.13 -30.24 7.85
CA SER A 249 -19.07 -30.16 6.74
C SER A 249 -19.42 -31.55 6.20
N GLU A 250 -20.72 -31.79 6.02
CA GLU A 250 -21.26 -33.06 5.52
C GLU A 250 -21.12 -33.20 4.00
N SER A 251 -20.82 -32.10 3.29
CA SER A 251 -20.61 -32.11 1.84
C SER A 251 -19.21 -32.56 1.48
N GLY A 252 -19.08 -33.71 0.81
CA GLY A 252 -17.78 -34.29 0.42
C GLY A 252 -16.98 -33.50 -0.64
N ILE A 253 -17.50 -32.39 -1.16
CA ILE A 253 -16.81 -31.56 -2.15
C ILE A 253 -16.91 -30.08 -1.77
N GLU A 254 -15.83 -29.56 -1.22
CA GLU A 254 -15.59 -28.13 -1.01
C GLU A 254 -14.23 -27.73 -1.60
N ASN A 255 -13.96 -26.44 -1.77
CA ASN A 255 -12.68 -25.92 -2.26
C ASN A 255 -12.31 -26.31 -3.70
N ILE A 256 -13.28 -26.35 -4.62
CA ILE A 256 -12.96 -26.50 -6.05
C ILE A 256 -12.26 -25.23 -6.51
N VAL A 257 -10.93 -25.31 -6.68
CA VAL A 257 -10.12 -24.25 -7.27
C VAL A 257 -10.00 -24.53 -8.76
N GLN A 258 -10.74 -23.79 -9.57
CA GLN A 258 -10.57 -23.82 -11.01
C GLN A 258 -9.43 -22.87 -11.39
N GLY A 259 -8.31 -23.42 -11.84
CA GLY A 259 -7.22 -22.61 -12.39
C GLY A 259 -7.66 -21.95 -13.70
N SER A 260 -7.43 -20.65 -13.82
CA SER A 260 -7.46 -19.98 -15.12
C SER A 260 -6.19 -20.36 -15.89
N ILE A 261 -6.37 -20.93 -17.09
CA ILE A 261 -5.30 -21.14 -18.08
C ILE A 261 -4.80 -19.79 -18.57
#